data_AF-A0A662TME0-F1
#
_entry.id   AF-A0A662TME0-F1
#
_cell.length_a   1.000
_cell.length_b   1.000
_cell.length_c   1.000
_cell.angle_alpha   90.00
_cell.angle_beta   90.00
_cell.angle_gamma   90.00
#
_symmetry.space_group_name_H-M   'P 1'
#
loop_
_entity.id
_entity.type
_entity.pdbx_description
1 polymer ?
#
loop_
_entity_poly.entity_id
_entity_poly.type
_entity_poly.pdbx_seq_one_letter_code
_entity_poly.pdbx_strand_id
1 'polypeptide(L)'
;MIREIVYNDKYTNGIIGPSVEMLGPVRDGGSIVFLTTPGCWGPMITPMLRGGHEVNVPVAVEGAKAGDAISIEVEYVRIVSRATSSGTDRAVEGAYVGDPYVAKKCPSCGEKWPESALEGIGIEAIKCRKCGASSSPFRMVHGYTMVFDDPRSIGLTVDRERAEAIAREPYAWMSTPRNSRQFPIVVAAKADLVGLATRTRPFLGQLGTTPSVDIPDSHNAGDFGYFLVNAPHEYAITEEQYRTCLTDGHLDVDSVREGAVIIAPVKVDGGGVYAGDAHAMQGDGEVAGHTTDVVAE
;
A
#
# COMPACT_ATOMS: atom_id res chain seq x y z
N MET A 1 10.93 11.54 -30.56
CA MET A 1 12.04 11.04 -29.72
C MET A 1 11.56 9.79 -29.02
N ILE A 2 12.38 8.74 -28.92
CA ILE A 2 12.03 7.54 -28.14
C ILE A 2 12.16 7.92 -26.67
N ARG A 3 11.05 7.86 -25.92
CA ARG A 3 11.04 8.11 -24.47
C ARG A 3 11.63 6.89 -23.77
N GLU A 4 12.50 7.13 -22.78
CA GLU A 4 13.01 6.04 -21.95
C GLU A 4 11.88 5.61 -21.01
N ILE A 5 11.68 4.30 -20.86
CA ILE A 5 10.62 3.74 -20.02
C ILE A 5 11.26 2.73 -19.07
N VAL A 6 11.11 2.96 -17.77
CA VAL A 6 11.42 1.98 -16.73
C VAL A 6 10.12 1.33 -16.29
N TYR A 7 9.97 0.02 -16.50
CA TYR A 7 8.84 -0.73 -15.95
C TYR A 7 9.22 -1.30 -14.58
N ASN A 8 8.35 -1.16 -13.59
CA ASN A 8 8.60 -1.54 -12.22
C ASN A 8 7.45 -2.39 -11.64
N ASP A 9 7.73 -3.68 -11.45
CA ASP A 9 6.88 -4.67 -10.78
C ASP A 9 7.58 -5.30 -9.57
N LYS A 10 8.54 -4.57 -8.97
CA LYS A 10 9.24 -4.97 -7.76
C LYS A 10 8.76 -4.12 -6.60
N TYR A 11 8.64 -4.73 -5.42
CA TYR A 11 8.04 -4.10 -4.25
C TYR A 11 9.00 -4.12 -3.06
N THR A 12 8.87 -3.12 -2.20
CA THR A 12 9.53 -3.12 -0.90
C THR A 12 8.86 -4.14 0.03
N ASN A 13 9.42 -4.35 1.22
CA ASN A 13 8.73 -5.10 2.28
C ASN A 13 7.90 -4.19 3.20
N GLY A 14 7.55 -3.00 2.74
CA GLY A 14 6.88 -1.94 3.52
C GLY A 14 7.83 -0.91 4.12
N ILE A 15 9.14 -0.99 3.84
CA ILE A 15 10.15 0.00 4.27
C ILE A 15 10.70 0.71 3.03
N ILE A 16 10.80 2.04 3.11
CA ILE A 16 11.49 2.90 2.14
C ILE A 16 12.59 3.70 2.84
N GLY A 17 13.63 4.08 2.09
CA GLY A 17 14.74 4.87 2.60
C GLY A 17 16.07 4.50 1.95
N PRO A 18 17.20 5.00 2.47
CA PRO A 18 18.52 4.78 1.91
C PRO A 18 18.97 3.31 1.83
N SER A 19 18.39 2.39 2.61
CA SER A 19 18.74 0.97 2.53
C SER A 19 18.08 0.21 1.38
N VAL A 20 17.08 0.80 0.72
CA VAL A 20 16.39 0.18 -0.41
C VAL A 20 17.14 0.45 -1.70
N GLU A 21 17.55 -0.62 -2.39
CA GLU A 21 18.19 -0.52 -3.70
C GLU A 21 17.20 0.04 -4.73
N MET A 22 17.59 1.14 -5.37
CA MET A 22 16.79 1.78 -6.41
C MET A 22 16.95 1.06 -7.76
N LEU A 23 15.88 1.03 -8.56
CA LEU A 23 15.96 0.70 -9.99
C LEU A 23 16.39 1.91 -10.83
N GLY A 24 16.58 1.67 -12.14
CA GLY A 24 16.93 2.72 -13.09
C GLY A 24 18.45 2.95 -13.19
N PRO A 25 18.92 4.19 -13.41
CA PRO A 25 18.13 5.43 -13.37
C PRO A 25 17.22 5.63 -14.59
N VAL A 26 16.23 6.49 -14.45
CA VAL A 26 15.49 7.09 -15.58
C VAL A 26 16.02 8.50 -15.82
N ARG A 27 16.21 8.90 -17.08
CA ARG A 27 16.62 10.28 -17.41
C ARG A 27 15.49 11.29 -17.26
N ASP A 28 15.83 12.58 -17.19
CA ASP A 28 14.87 13.68 -17.26
C ASP A 28 14.00 13.59 -18.54
N GLY A 29 12.69 13.81 -18.37
CA GLY A 29 11.69 13.60 -19.42
C GLY A 29 11.41 12.11 -19.77
N GLY A 30 11.98 11.16 -19.04
CA GLY A 30 11.62 9.74 -19.15
C GLY A 30 10.23 9.41 -18.58
N SER A 31 9.88 8.13 -18.61
CA SER A 31 8.65 7.59 -18.00
C SER A 31 8.99 6.44 -17.07
N ILE A 32 8.22 6.30 -16.01
CA ILE A 32 8.19 5.12 -15.17
C ILE A 32 6.78 4.55 -15.26
N VAL A 33 6.67 3.24 -15.46
CA VAL A 33 5.40 2.51 -15.39
C VAL A 33 5.47 1.63 -14.15
N PHE A 34 4.62 1.94 -13.17
CA PHE A 34 4.54 1.19 -11.93
C PHE A 34 3.35 0.24 -12.00
N LEU A 35 3.57 -1.07 -11.91
CA LEU A 35 2.50 -1.97 -11.54
C LEU A 35 2.41 -1.98 -10.02
N THR A 36 1.48 -1.20 -9.45
CA THR A 36 1.33 -1.03 -8.00
C THR A 36 0.59 -2.20 -7.38
N THR A 37 0.88 -2.48 -6.12
CA THR A 37 0.06 -3.35 -5.27
C THR A 37 -0.94 -2.53 -4.46
N PRO A 38 -2.06 -3.14 -4.01
CA PRO A 38 -2.98 -2.45 -3.10
C PRO A 38 -2.25 -2.03 -1.83
N GLY A 39 -2.61 -0.88 -1.28
CA GLY A 39 -2.20 -0.50 0.07
C GLY A 39 -3.20 -0.97 1.12
N CYS A 40 -3.22 -0.26 2.24
CA CYS A 40 -3.93 -0.51 3.47
C CYS A 40 -4.17 -2.00 3.77
N TRP A 41 -5.36 -2.49 3.43
CA TRP A 41 -5.84 -3.77 3.90
C TRP A 41 -4.95 -4.96 3.53
N GLY A 42 -4.36 -4.97 2.34
CA GLY A 42 -3.49 -6.07 1.89
C GLY A 42 -2.28 -6.23 2.80
N PRO A 43 -1.43 -5.19 2.97
CA PRO A 43 -0.28 -5.24 3.87
C PRO A 43 -0.68 -5.29 5.34
N MET A 44 -1.77 -4.64 5.76
CA MET A 44 -2.29 -4.69 7.13
C MET A 44 -2.57 -6.13 7.56
N ILE A 45 -3.27 -6.94 6.75
CA ILE A 45 -3.56 -8.33 7.13
C ILE A 45 -2.37 -9.27 6.90
N THR A 46 -1.32 -8.80 6.25
CA THR A 46 -0.11 -9.56 5.92
C THR A 46 0.98 -9.34 6.97
N PRO A 47 1.22 -10.32 7.87
CA PRO A 47 2.13 -10.11 9.00
C PRO A 47 3.60 -10.00 8.60
N MET A 48 3.95 -10.49 7.41
CA MET A 48 5.32 -10.51 6.88
C MET A 48 5.80 -9.12 6.43
N LEU A 49 4.88 -8.20 6.17
CA LEU A 49 5.18 -6.84 5.72
C LEU A 49 5.37 -5.90 6.90
N ARG A 50 6.30 -4.96 6.75
CA ARG A 50 6.80 -4.09 7.82
C ARG A 50 6.28 -2.65 7.74
N GLY A 51 5.41 -2.38 6.77
CA GLY A 51 4.65 -1.15 6.64
C GLY A 51 3.16 -1.42 6.57
N GLY A 52 2.39 -0.33 6.65
CA GLY A 52 0.99 -0.31 6.28
C GLY A 52 0.79 -0.52 4.77
N HIS A 53 1.84 -0.29 3.96
CA HIS A 53 1.85 -0.47 2.51
C HIS A 53 2.93 -1.46 2.04
N GLU A 54 2.91 -1.75 0.74
CA GLU A 54 3.97 -2.46 0.02
C GLU A 54 4.20 -1.67 -1.28
N VAL A 55 4.90 -0.55 -1.21
CA VAL A 55 5.11 0.28 -2.41
C VAL A 55 6.10 -0.36 -3.38
N ASN A 56 6.08 0.10 -4.64
CA ASN A 56 7.14 -0.25 -5.59
C ASN A 56 8.51 0.19 -5.07
N VAL A 57 9.55 -0.57 -5.41
CA VAL A 57 10.92 -0.14 -5.12
C VAL A 57 11.21 1.20 -5.82
N PRO A 58 11.93 2.14 -5.20
CA PRO A 58 12.15 3.44 -5.81
C PRO A 58 12.96 3.36 -7.10
N VAL A 59 12.73 4.28 -8.04
CA VAL A 59 13.46 4.41 -9.30
C VAL A 59 14.31 5.68 -9.24
N ALA A 60 15.62 5.55 -9.38
CA ALA A 60 16.53 6.69 -9.40
C ALA A 60 16.27 7.57 -10.62
N VAL A 61 16.38 8.88 -10.46
CA VAL A 61 16.34 9.87 -11.54
C VAL A 61 17.76 10.36 -11.78
N GLU A 62 18.22 10.29 -13.04
CA GLU A 62 19.57 10.69 -13.42
C GLU A 62 19.83 12.16 -13.07
N GLY A 63 20.93 12.42 -12.36
CA GLY A 63 21.35 13.77 -12.02
C GLY A 63 20.66 14.41 -10.82
N ALA A 64 19.60 13.82 -10.26
CA ALA A 64 18.93 14.35 -9.06
C ALA A 64 19.86 14.29 -7.83
N LYS A 65 19.96 15.40 -7.09
CA LYS A 65 20.79 15.54 -5.89
C LYS A 65 19.98 16.02 -4.69
N ALA A 66 20.41 15.64 -3.48
CA ALA A 66 19.78 16.12 -2.26
C ALA A 66 19.70 17.66 -2.24
N GLY A 67 18.50 18.20 -2.02
CA GLY A 67 18.18 19.63 -2.12
C GLY A 67 17.44 20.04 -3.39
N ASP A 68 17.41 19.19 -4.42
CA ASP A 68 16.61 19.39 -5.62
C ASP A 68 15.12 19.07 -5.38
N ALA A 69 14.31 19.20 -6.43
CA ALA A 69 12.96 18.66 -6.50
C ALA A 69 12.75 17.93 -7.82
N ILE A 70 11.94 16.86 -7.81
CA ILE A 70 11.51 16.12 -8.99
C ILE A 70 10.06 16.48 -9.27
N SER A 71 9.80 16.92 -10.50
CA SER A 71 8.43 17.11 -11.01
C SER A 71 7.94 15.80 -11.63
N ILE A 72 6.86 15.24 -11.09
CA ILE A 72 6.27 13.97 -11.51
C ILE A 72 4.89 14.27 -12.12
N GLU A 73 4.76 14.08 -13.42
CA GLU A 73 3.47 14.16 -14.11
C GLU A 73 2.81 12.77 -14.15
N VAL A 74 1.58 12.68 -13.67
CA VAL A 74 0.79 11.44 -13.72
C VAL A 74 0.06 11.38 -15.06
N GLU A 75 0.55 10.55 -15.97
CA GLU A 75 -0.03 10.44 -17.32
C GLU A 75 -1.31 9.61 -17.38
N TYR A 76 -1.41 8.59 -16.53
CA TYR A 76 -2.61 7.77 -16.37
C TYR A 76 -2.54 7.02 -15.04
N VAL A 77 -3.70 6.55 -14.59
CA VAL A 77 -3.82 5.53 -13.52
C VAL A 77 -4.93 4.57 -13.95
N ARG A 78 -4.61 3.29 -14.12
CA ARG A 78 -5.53 2.27 -14.64
C ARG A 78 -5.67 1.11 -13.67
N ILE A 79 -6.88 0.91 -13.17
CA ILE A 79 -7.19 -0.21 -12.27
C ILE A 79 -7.03 -1.54 -13.02
N VAL A 80 -6.28 -2.47 -12.44
CA VAL A 80 -6.09 -3.85 -12.92
C VAL A 80 -6.98 -4.82 -12.15
N SER A 81 -7.21 -4.57 -10.86
CA SER A 81 -8.08 -5.40 -10.01
C SER A 81 -9.49 -5.54 -10.58
N ARG A 82 -10.09 -6.73 -10.47
CA ARG A 82 -11.49 -6.99 -10.82
C ARG A 82 -12.43 -6.81 -9.64
N ALA A 83 -11.89 -6.95 -8.44
CA ALA A 83 -12.59 -6.73 -7.19
C ALA A 83 -11.64 -6.17 -6.13
N THR A 84 -12.21 -5.53 -5.11
CA THR A 84 -11.52 -5.15 -3.88
C THR A 84 -12.47 -5.33 -2.68
N SER A 85 -11.96 -5.16 -1.46
CA SER A 85 -12.77 -5.17 -0.25
C SER A 85 -12.23 -4.11 0.70
N SER A 86 -13.13 -3.38 1.35
CA SER A 86 -12.75 -2.38 2.34
C SER A 86 -13.80 -2.29 3.45
N GLY A 87 -13.53 -1.50 4.48
CA GLY A 87 -14.33 -1.47 5.68
C GLY A 87 -13.60 -0.81 6.84
N THR A 88 -14.14 -1.00 8.04
CA THR A 88 -13.54 -0.52 9.29
C THR A 88 -12.70 -1.59 9.95
N ASP A 89 -11.59 -1.18 10.54
CA ASP A 89 -10.64 -2.07 11.16
C ASP A 89 -10.79 -2.14 12.68
N ARG A 90 -10.14 -3.16 13.24
CA ARG A 90 -9.81 -3.24 14.66
C ARG A 90 -8.51 -4.03 14.79
N ALA A 91 -7.52 -3.42 15.45
CA ALA A 91 -6.28 -4.09 15.80
C ALA A 91 -6.53 -5.29 16.74
N VAL A 92 -5.75 -6.33 16.59
CA VAL A 92 -5.78 -7.54 17.42
C VAL A 92 -4.77 -7.40 18.54
N GLU A 93 -5.27 -7.28 19.78
CA GLU A 93 -4.41 -7.19 20.96
C GLU A 93 -3.42 -8.35 21.03
N GLY A 94 -2.17 -8.03 21.38
CA GLY A 94 -1.06 -8.99 21.39
C GLY A 94 -0.48 -9.36 20.03
N ALA A 95 -1.03 -8.91 18.90
CA ALA A 95 -0.50 -9.17 17.56
C ALA A 95 0.51 -8.11 17.05
N TYR A 96 0.91 -7.16 17.90
CA TYR A 96 1.85 -6.09 17.54
C TYR A 96 2.62 -5.55 18.76
N VAL A 97 3.53 -4.60 18.51
CA VAL A 97 4.29 -3.86 19.55
C VAL A 97 4.17 -2.36 19.29
N GLY A 98 3.25 -1.70 20.00
CA GLY A 98 2.99 -0.25 19.87
C GLY A 98 2.15 0.08 18.63
N ASP A 99 2.65 -0.29 17.45
CA ASP A 99 2.04 0.02 16.16
C ASP A 99 1.63 -1.26 15.40
N PRO A 100 0.32 -1.48 15.12
CA PRO A 100 -0.17 -2.64 14.39
C PRO A 100 0.12 -2.63 12.88
N TYR A 101 0.39 -1.47 12.28
CA TYR A 101 0.75 -1.33 10.86
C TYR A 101 2.21 -1.73 10.61
N VAL A 102 3.07 -1.50 11.59
CA VAL A 102 4.53 -1.62 11.43
C VAL A 102 5.09 -2.82 12.18
N ALA A 103 4.87 -2.91 13.49
CA ALA A 103 5.57 -3.81 14.39
C ALA A 103 4.78 -5.10 14.70
N LYS A 104 4.44 -5.83 13.65
CA LYS A 104 3.58 -7.03 13.68
C LYS A 104 4.29 -8.21 14.38
N LYS A 105 3.55 -9.00 15.15
CA LYS A 105 4.01 -10.27 15.73
C LYS A 105 2.90 -11.30 15.80
N CYS A 106 3.27 -12.58 15.85
CA CYS A 106 2.28 -13.62 16.11
C CYS A 106 1.75 -13.50 17.56
N PRO A 107 0.43 -13.40 17.78
CA PRO A 107 -0.13 -13.27 19.13
C PRO A 107 0.03 -14.54 19.99
N SER A 108 0.32 -15.69 19.37
CA SER A 108 0.50 -16.95 20.09
C SER A 108 1.97 -17.23 20.45
N CYS A 109 2.88 -17.21 19.47
CA CYS A 109 4.29 -17.58 19.69
C CYS A 109 5.26 -16.40 19.78
N GLY A 110 4.78 -15.16 19.58
CA GLY A 110 5.58 -13.95 19.69
C GLY A 110 6.58 -13.70 18.54
N GLU A 111 6.61 -14.55 17.51
CA GLU A 111 7.45 -14.37 16.33
C GLU A 111 7.17 -13.02 15.66
N LYS A 112 8.19 -12.18 15.48
CA LYS A 112 8.07 -10.89 14.80
C LYS A 112 7.95 -11.10 13.29
N TRP A 113 7.08 -10.34 12.64
CA TRP A 113 6.76 -10.44 11.21
C TRP A 113 6.67 -11.89 10.70
N PRO A 114 5.80 -12.71 11.29
CA PRO A 114 5.85 -14.15 11.08
C PRO A 114 5.56 -14.50 9.63
N GLU A 115 6.43 -15.33 9.05
CA GLU A 115 6.10 -16.06 7.82
C GLU A 115 4.76 -16.76 7.99
N SER A 116 3.85 -16.50 7.04
CA SER A 116 2.45 -16.89 7.15
C SER A 116 1.98 -17.57 5.86
N ALA A 117 0.87 -18.30 5.96
CA ALA A 117 0.20 -18.92 4.83
C ALA A 117 -1.30 -18.64 4.92
N LEU A 118 -1.95 -18.53 3.76
CA LEU A 118 -3.40 -18.42 3.69
C LEU A 118 -4.02 -19.82 3.58
N GLU A 119 -4.85 -20.19 4.56
CA GLU A 119 -5.49 -21.50 4.66
C GLU A 119 -7.02 -21.37 4.72
N GLY A 120 -7.63 -21.13 3.56
CA GLY A 120 -9.09 -20.94 3.42
C GLY A 120 -9.46 -19.49 3.15
N ILE A 121 -10.67 -19.11 3.57
CA ILE A 121 -11.20 -17.74 3.48
C ILE A 121 -11.38 -17.15 4.88
N GLY A 122 -11.46 -15.83 4.97
CA GLY A 122 -11.49 -15.05 6.21
C GLY A 122 -10.08 -14.59 6.62
N ILE A 123 -10.00 -13.45 7.31
CA ILE A 123 -8.71 -12.88 7.74
C ILE A 123 -8.00 -13.83 8.73
N GLU A 124 -8.76 -14.55 9.55
CA GLU A 124 -8.27 -15.56 10.49
C GLU A 124 -7.63 -16.77 9.81
N ALA A 125 -7.87 -16.98 8.51
CA ALA A 125 -7.24 -18.02 7.71
C ALA A 125 -5.76 -17.75 7.43
N ILE A 126 -5.26 -16.54 7.72
CA ILE A 126 -3.84 -16.22 7.65
C ILE A 126 -3.16 -16.81 8.88
N LYS A 127 -2.45 -17.93 8.68
CA LYS A 127 -1.81 -18.72 9.73
C LYS A 127 -0.31 -18.50 9.78
N CYS A 128 0.22 -18.33 10.99
CA CYS A 128 1.67 -18.35 11.24
C CYS A 128 2.22 -19.73 10.91
N ARG A 129 3.25 -19.81 10.05
CA ARG A 129 3.88 -21.09 9.70
C ARG A 129 4.58 -21.78 10.88
N LYS A 130 4.98 -21.02 11.91
CA LYS A 130 5.68 -21.55 13.08
C LYS A 130 4.77 -22.27 14.08
N CYS A 131 3.54 -21.81 14.27
CA CYS A 131 2.64 -22.32 15.33
C CYS A 131 1.19 -22.60 14.88
N GLY A 132 0.83 -22.28 13.64
CA GLY A 132 -0.53 -22.50 13.10
C GLY A 132 -1.60 -21.51 13.60
N ALA A 133 -1.29 -20.62 14.55
CA ALA A 133 -2.22 -19.61 15.03
C ALA A 133 -2.51 -18.56 13.95
N SER A 134 -3.70 -17.92 14.01
CA SER A 134 -3.97 -16.74 13.19
C SER A 134 -2.95 -15.64 13.51
N SER A 135 -2.33 -15.08 12.47
CA SER A 135 -1.24 -14.10 12.60
C SER A 135 -1.58 -12.70 12.09
N SER A 136 -2.70 -12.51 11.40
CA SER A 136 -3.13 -11.17 10.94
C SER A 136 -3.36 -10.23 12.14
N PRO A 137 -2.75 -9.03 12.14
CA PRO A 137 -2.85 -8.06 13.23
C PRO A 137 -4.13 -7.21 13.19
N PHE A 138 -4.93 -7.30 12.13
CA PHE A 138 -6.19 -6.56 12.00
C PHE A 138 -7.37 -7.49 11.79
N ARG A 139 -8.57 -6.98 12.08
CA ARG A 139 -9.86 -7.56 11.71
C ARG A 139 -10.69 -6.51 10.99
N MET A 140 -11.42 -6.92 9.96
CA MET A 140 -12.46 -6.10 9.35
C MET A 140 -13.75 -6.28 10.15
N VAL A 141 -14.16 -5.25 10.88
CA VAL A 141 -15.35 -5.29 11.74
C VAL A 141 -16.59 -5.23 10.86
N HIS A 142 -16.74 -4.15 10.10
CA HIS A 142 -17.74 -3.98 9.06
C HIS A 142 -17.05 -3.76 7.73
N GLY A 143 -17.58 -4.32 6.65
CA GLY A 143 -16.98 -4.10 5.34
C GLY A 143 -17.83 -4.61 4.18
N TYR A 144 -17.28 -4.45 2.99
CA TYR A 144 -17.92 -4.80 1.75
C TYR A 144 -16.89 -5.31 0.75
N THR A 145 -17.32 -6.21 -0.11
CA THR A 145 -16.58 -6.63 -1.31
C THR A 145 -17.22 -5.92 -2.51
N MET A 146 -16.39 -5.28 -3.33
CA MET A 146 -16.79 -4.55 -4.52
C MET A 146 -16.21 -5.21 -5.76
N VAL A 147 -17.03 -5.40 -6.79
CA VAL A 147 -16.57 -5.80 -8.13
C VAL A 147 -16.63 -4.61 -9.07
N PHE A 148 -15.77 -4.60 -10.09
CA PHE A 148 -15.74 -3.56 -11.10
C PHE A 148 -16.27 -4.05 -12.45
N ASP A 149 -16.90 -3.16 -13.21
CA ASP A 149 -17.25 -3.40 -14.62
C ASP A 149 -15.99 -3.53 -15.51
N ASP A 150 -16.14 -3.99 -16.75
CA ASP A 150 -15.00 -4.22 -17.65
C ASP A 150 -14.14 -2.97 -17.88
N PRO A 151 -14.71 -1.77 -18.11
CA PRO A 151 -13.95 -0.52 -18.18
C PRO A 151 -13.33 -0.04 -16.86
N ARG A 152 -13.66 -0.68 -15.72
CA ARG A 152 -13.31 -0.22 -14.36
C ARG A 152 -13.79 1.21 -14.07
N SER A 153 -14.96 1.57 -14.58
CA SER A 153 -15.61 2.87 -14.41
C SER A 153 -16.63 2.90 -13.27
N ILE A 154 -17.14 1.72 -12.88
CA ILE A 154 -18.17 1.55 -11.85
C ILE A 154 -17.80 0.36 -10.98
N GLY A 155 -17.84 0.57 -9.66
CA GLY A 155 -17.83 -0.48 -8.65
C GLY A 155 -19.23 -0.79 -8.14
N LEU A 156 -19.51 -2.06 -7.87
CA LEU A 156 -20.76 -2.53 -7.26
C LEU A 156 -20.45 -3.45 -6.07
N THR A 157 -20.98 -3.13 -4.90
CA THR A 157 -20.84 -4.03 -3.74
C THR A 157 -21.74 -5.25 -3.88
N VAL A 158 -21.20 -6.42 -3.52
CA VAL A 158 -21.84 -7.71 -3.79
C VAL A 158 -22.41 -8.35 -2.52
N ASP A 159 -23.28 -9.35 -2.71
CA ASP A 159 -23.80 -10.16 -1.63
C ASP A 159 -22.75 -11.16 -1.10
N ARG A 160 -23.12 -11.88 -0.04
CA ARG A 160 -22.25 -12.83 0.65
C ARG A 160 -21.83 -14.01 -0.23
N GLU A 161 -22.75 -14.57 -1.01
CA GLU A 161 -22.46 -15.71 -1.89
C GLU A 161 -21.36 -15.32 -2.88
N ARG A 162 -21.49 -14.14 -3.48
CA ARG A 162 -20.49 -13.61 -4.41
C ARG A 162 -19.18 -13.25 -3.72
N ALA A 163 -19.22 -12.63 -2.55
CA ALA A 163 -18.02 -12.31 -1.77
C ALA A 163 -17.22 -13.57 -1.38
N GLU A 164 -17.90 -14.64 -0.94
CA GLU A 164 -17.26 -15.92 -0.64
C GLU A 164 -16.70 -16.60 -1.90
N ALA A 165 -17.39 -16.51 -3.04
CA ALA A 165 -16.88 -17.02 -4.31
C ALA A 165 -15.60 -16.29 -4.75
N ILE A 166 -15.56 -14.96 -4.59
CA ILE A 166 -14.37 -14.14 -4.84
C ILE A 166 -13.22 -14.53 -3.91
N ALA A 167 -13.51 -14.71 -2.62
CA ALA A 167 -12.51 -15.04 -1.59
C ALA A 167 -11.81 -16.39 -1.81
N ARG A 168 -12.40 -17.30 -2.59
CA ARG A 168 -11.79 -18.61 -2.95
C ARG A 168 -10.71 -18.47 -4.02
N GLU A 169 -10.72 -17.40 -4.81
CA GLU A 169 -9.70 -17.11 -5.83
C GLU A 169 -9.14 -15.68 -5.65
N PRO A 170 -8.65 -15.33 -4.45
CA PRO A 170 -8.49 -13.92 -4.06
C PRO A 170 -7.43 -13.21 -4.91
N TYR A 171 -6.33 -13.89 -5.24
CA TYR A 171 -5.25 -13.35 -6.07
C TYR A 171 -5.69 -13.07 -7.51
N ALA A 172 -6.55 -13.93 -8.07
CA ALA A 172 -7.04 -13.77 -9.44
C ALA A 172 -8.07 -12.64 -9.55
N TRP A 173 -8.87 -12.42 -8.50
CA TRP A 173 -9.85 -11.34 -8.47
C TRP A 173 -9.23 -9.97 -8.18
N MET A 174 -8.26 -9.89 -7.28
CA MET A 174 -7.53 -8.63 -7.06
C MET A 174 -6.44 -8.37 -8.10
N SER A 175 -6.15 -9.34 -8.97
CA SER A 175 -5.04 -9.27 -9.92
C SER A 175 -3.68 -9.03 -9.22
N THR A 176 -3.51 -9.59 -8.02
CA THR A 176 -2.34 -9.34 -7.17
C THR A 176 -1.05 -9.72 -7.92
N PRO A 177 -0.09 -8.79 -8.07
CA PRO A 177 1.17 -9.04 -8.75
C PRO A 177 1.96 -10.20 -8.14
N ARG A 178 2.65 -10.97 -8.99
CA ARG A 178 3.39 -12.18 -8.56
C ARG A 178 4.52 -11.90 -7.58
N ASN A 179 5.13 -10.72 -7.67
CA ASN A 179 6.24 -10.33 -6.79
C ASN A 179 5.74 -9.71 -5.47
N SER A 180 4.43 -9.46 -5.32
CA SER A 180 3.84 -9.00 -4.07
C SER A 180 3.84 -10.13 -3.04
N ARG A 181 4.07 -9.78 -1.77
CA ARG A 181 3.98 -10.72 -0.66
C ARG A 181 2.64 -10.65 0.08
N GLN A 182 1.72 -9.79 -0.38
CA GLN A 182 0.45 -9.55 0.30
C GLN A 182 -0.53 -10.72 0.17
N PHE A 183 -1.33 -10.90 1.23
CA PHE A 183 -2.61 -11.59 1.14
C PHE A 183 -3.68 -10.62 0.62
N PRO A 184 -4.44 -10.96 -0.44
CA PRO A 184 -5.43 -10.05 -1.01
C PRO A 184 -6.63 -9.91 -0.08
N ILE A 185 -7.07 -8.67 0.20
CA ILE A 185 -8.11 -8.39 1.20
C ILE A 185 -9.46 -9.02 0.89
N VAL A 186 -9.80 -9.27 -0.38
CA VAL A 186 -11.06 -9.95 -0.73
C VAL A 186 -11.23 -11.32 -0.08
N VAL A 187 -10.14 -11.91 0.46
CA VAL A 187 -10.20 -13.09 1.32
C VAL A 187 -11.10 -12.90 2.54
N ALA A 188 -11.31 -11.67 3.01
CA ALA A 188 -12.20 -11.35 4.13
C ALA A 188 -13.67 -11.70 3.88
N ALA A 189 -14.08 -11.85 2.60
CA ALA A 189 -15.42 -12.24 2.17
C ALA A 189 -16.55 -11.39 2.78
N LYS A 190 -16.33 -10.07 2.95
CA LYS A 190 -17.30 -9.18 3.58
C LYS A 190 -18.40 -8.73 2.63
N ALA A 191 -19.61 -8.58 3.17
CA ALA A 191 -20.81 -8.20 2.42
C ALA A 191 -21.84 -7.50 3.32
N ASP A 192 -21.39 -6.57 4.17
CA ASP A 192 -22.28 -5.83 5.09
C ASP A 192 -23.01 -4.68 4.39
N LEU A 193 -22.51 -4.21 3.24
CA LEU A 193 -23.15 -3.24 2.35
C LEU A 193 -23.33 -3.87 0.97
N VAL A 194 -24.57 -4.12 0.55
CA VAL A 194 -24.89 -4.84 -0.70
C VAL A 194 -25.61 -3.94 -1.69
N GLY A 195 -25.24 -4.01 -2.97
CA GLY A 195 -25.92 -3.32 -4.05
C GLY A 195 -25.61 -1.82 -4.16
N LEU A 196 -24.57 -1.34 -3.50
CA LEU A 196 -24.12 0.04 -3.62
C LEU A 196 -23.25 0.19 -4.87
N ALA A 197 -23.67 1.07 -5.78
CA ALA A 197 -22.91 1.42 -6.97
C ALA A 197 -22.15 2.73 -6.78
N THR A 198 -20.87 2.75 -7.14
CA THR A 198 -19.98 3.91 -7.01
C THR A 198 -19.17 4.11 -8.29
N ARG A 199 -18.97 5.36 -8.71
CA ARG A 199 -18.08 5.67 -9.83
C ARG A 199 -16.63 5.58 -9.38
N THR A 200 -15.79 4.97 -10.19
CA THR A 200 -14.34 5.01 -9.94
C THR A 200 -13.79 6.38 -10.31
N ARG A 201 -12.77 6.77 -9.56
CA ARG A 201 -11.93 7.94 -9.79
C ARG A 201 -10.52 7.55 -9.36
N PRO A 202 -9.79 6.78 -10.19
CA PRO A 202 -8.51 6.20 -9.78
C PRO A 202 -7.47 7.28 -9.48
N PHE A 203 -6.68 7.07 -8.44
CA PHE A 203 -5.58 7.95 -8.05
C PHE A 203 -4.56 7.16 -7.20
N LEU A 204 -3.40 7.75 -6.93
CA LEU A 204 -2.36 7.16 -6.07
C LEU A 204 -2.42 7.77 -4.66
N GLY A 205 -2.63 6.93 -3.64
CA GLY A 205 -2.46 7.30 -2.24
C GLY A 205 -1.00 7.55 -1.89
N GLN A 206 -0.08 6.78 -2.51
CA GLN A 206 1.36 7.01 -2.40
C GLN A 206 2.04 7.31 -3.74
N LEU A 207 2.64 8.50 -3.82
CA LEU A 207 3.53 8.92 -4.90
C LEU A 207 4.51 9.97 -4.38
N GLY A 208 5.80 9.68 -4.44
CA GLY A 208 6.81 10.60 -3.95
C GLY A 208 8.24 10.13 -4.19
N THR A 209 9.16 10.65 -3.38
CA THR A 209 10.61 10.38 -3.44
C THR A 209 11.10 9.71 -2.17
N THR A 210 12.25 9.04 -2.22
CA THR A 210 12.80 8.33 -1.08
C THR A 210 13.20 9.30 0.05
N PRO A 211 12.76 9.07 1.31
CA PRO A 211 13.21 9.84 2.48
C PRO A 211 14.69 9.59 2.80
N SER A 212 15.33 10.49 3.55
CA SER A 212 16.75 10.31 3.95
C SER A 212 16.97 9.44 5.19
N VAL A 213 15.94 8.74 5.64
CA VAL A 213 15.97 7.76 6.74
C VAL A 213 15.06 6.59 6.38
N ASP A 214 15.45 5.38 6.79
CA ASP A 214 14.61 4.19 6.61
C ASP A 214 13.36 4.27 7.49
N ILE A 215 12.19 4.25 6.88
CA ILE A 215 10.89 4.32 7.55
C ILE A 215 9.86 3.41 6.87
N PRO A 216 8.80 3.01 7.59
CA PRO A 216 7.63 2.42 6.98
C PRO A 216 7.05 3.35 5.93
N ASP A 217 6.70 2.81 4.77
CA ASP A 217 6.16 3.58 3.64
C ASP A 217 4.87 4.35 3.97
N SER A 218 3.96 3.74 4.73
CA SER A 218 2.74 4.38 5.25
C SER A 218 3.00 5.51 6.26
N HIS A 219 4.26 5.71 6.68
CA HIS A 219 4.66 6.73 7.64
C HIS A 219 5.57 7.81 7.01
N ASN A 220 5.78 7.78 5.70
CA ASN A 220 6.42 8.86 4.97
C ASN A 220 5.44 10.00 4.70
N ALA A 221 4.84 10.51 5.77
CA ALA A 221 3.92 11.63 5.82
C ALA A 221 3.97 12.25 7.22
N GLY A 222 3.69 13.55 7.31
CA GLY A 222 3.68 14.25 8.60
C GLY A 222 2.72 13.66 9.64
N ASP A 223 1.52 13.25 9.23
CA ASP A 223 0.50 12.75 10.16
C ASP A 223 0.86 11.39 10.77
N PHE A 224 1.08 10.37 9.94
CA PHE A 224 1.47 9.04 10.41
C PHE A 224 2.91 9.01 10.89
N GLY A 225 3.81 9.72 10.23
CA GLY A 225 5.24 9.77 10.58
C GLY A 225 5.50 10.23 12.01
N TYR A 226 4.62 11.05 12.59
CA TYR A 226 4.71 11.45 13.99
C TYR A 226 4.64 10.26 14.96
N PHE A 227 3.89 9.20 14.62
CA PHE A 227 3.79 7.99 15.47
C PHE A 227 5.11 7.22 15.57
N LEU A 228 6.07 7.46 14.66
CA LEU A 228 7.41 6.86 14.74
C LEU A 228 8.30 7.54 15.77
N VAL A 229 7.98 8.76 16.21
CA VAL A 229 8.82 9.51 17.14
C VAL A 229 8.84 8.80 18.50
N ASN A 230 10.01 8.25 18.86
CA ASN A 230 10.20 7.43 20.07
C ASN A 230 9.31 6.18 20.15
N ALA A 231 8.91 5.62 19.00
CA ALA A 231 8.11 4.40 18.97
C ALA A 231 8.84 3.21 19.65
N PRO A 232 8.12 2.23 20.22
CA PRO A 232 8.73 1.12 20.98
C PRO A 232 9.28 -0.01 20.08
N HIS A 233 9.57 0.26 18.81
CA HIS A 233 10.04 -0.71 17.82
C HIS A 233 11.22 -0.19 17.00
N GLU A 234 11.83 -1.06 16.20
CA GLU A 234 13.10 -0.81 15.50
C GLU A 234 13.06 0.25 14.38
N TYR A 235 11.87 0.75 14.06
CA TYR A 235 11.63 1.80 13.05
C TYR A 235 11.33 3.17 13.67
N ALA A 236 11.58 3.32 14.98
CA ALA A 236 11.47 4.61 15.62
C ALA A 236 12.48 5.61 15.03
N ILE A 237 12.04 6.85 14.84
CA ILE A 237 12.89 7.96 14.42
C ILE A 237 12.96 9.03 15.50
N THR A 238 13.95 9.91 15.42
CA THR A 238 14.05 11.08 16.27
C THR A 238 13.13 12.20 15.78
N GLU A 239 12.75 13.12 16.67
CA GLU A 239 12.00 14.33 16.32
C GLU A 239 12.70 15.14 15.20
N GLU A 240 14.03 15.18 15.20
CA GLU A 240 14.80 15.87 14.16
C GLU A 240 14.69 15.16 12.81
N GLN A 241 14.79 13.83 12.78
CA GLN A 241 14.58 13.06 11.56
C GLN A 241 13.15 13.22 11.03
N TYR A 242 12.14 13.17 11.90
CA TYR A 242 10.75 13.42 11.53
C TYR A 242 10.58 14.76 10.79
N ARG A 243 11.21 15.83 11.31
CA ARG A 243 11.12 17.18 10.72
C ARG A 243 11.91 17.38 9.43
N THR A 244 12.97 16.61 9.21
CA THR A 244 13.98 16.92 8.17
C THR A 244 14.12 15.86 7.10
N CYS A 245 13.81 14.59 7.39
CA CYS A 245 14.10 13.45 6.53
C CYS A 245 12.92 12.97 5.67
N LEU A 246 11.69 13.21 6.11
CA LEU A 246 10.48 12.80 5.37
C LEU A 246 10.32 13.62 4.07
N THR A 247 9.59 13.03 3.12
CA THR A 247 9.30 13.61 1.81
C THR A 247 7.80 13.76 1.53
N ASP A 248 6.95 13.34 2.48
CA ASP A 248 5.48 13.39 2.38
C ASP A 248 4.92 12.69 1.13
N GLY A 249 5.41 11.47 0.85
CA GLY A 249 4.98 10.67 -0.29
C GLY A 249 3.70 9.86 -0.05
N HIS A 250 3.22 9.78 1.19
CA HIS A 250 1.91 9.21 1.54
C HIS A 250 0.90 10.35 1.67
N LEU A 251 0.08 10.53 0.63
CA LEU A 251 -0.70 11.74 0.40
C LEU A 251 -2.18 11.53 0.68
N ASP A 252 -2.74 10.43 0.17
CA ASP A 252 -4.18 10.12 0.22
C ASP A 252 -5.08 11.28 -0.24
N VAL A 253 -4.60 11.99 -1.26
CA VAL A 253 -5.33 13.09 -1.90
C VAL A 253 -5.86 12.61 -3.25
N ASP A 254 -7.19 12.63 -3.41
CA ASP A 254 -7.91 12.14 -4.61
C ASP A 254 -7.60 12.88 -5.93
N SER A 255 -6.74 13.90 -5.83
CA SER A 255 -6.26 14.74 -6.91
C SER A 255 -4.92 14.26 -7.49
N VAL A 256 -4.24 13.30 -6.85
CA VAL A 256 -3.00 12.65 -7.36
C VAL A 256 -3.37 11.60 -8.41
N ARG A 257 -3.90 12.06 -9.54
CA ARG A 257 -4.44 11.24 -10.63
C ARG A 257 -3.99 11.76 -11.99
N GLU A 258 -4.44 11.12 -13.06
CA GLU A 258 -4.17 11.55 -14.45
C GLU A 258 -4.28 13.07 -14.64
N GLY A 259 -3.22 13.68 -15.17
CA GLY A 259 -3.04 15.11 -15.39
C GLY A 259 -2.47 15.89 -14.19
N ALA A 260 -2.27 15.25 -13.02
CA ALA A 260 -1.65 15.89 -11.88
C ALA A 260 -0.14 16.01 -12.03
N VAL A 261 0.43 17.07 -11.46
CA VAL A 261 1.87 17.26 -11.33
C VAL A 261 2.23 17.36 -9.84
N ILE A 262 3.09 16.47 -9.38
CA ILE A 262 3.58 16.39 -8.01
C ILE A 262 5.00 16.95 -8.02
N ILE A 263 5.30 17.86 -7.10
CA ILE A 263 6.66 18.39 -6.90
C ILE A 263 7.20 17.77 -5.62
N ALA A 264 8.03 16.74 -5.77
CA ALA A 264 8.55 15.96 -4.65
C ALA A 264 9.98 16.40 -4.30
N PRO A 265 10.31 16.65 -3.01
CA PRO A 265 11.64 17.07 -2.60
C PRO A 265 12.65 15.93 -2.69
N VAL A 266 13.90 16.23 -3.09
CA VAL A 266 14.97 15.23 -3.14
C VAL A 266 15.76 15.25 -1.84
N LYS A 267 15.68 14.17 -1.05
CA LYS A 267 16.40 14.03 0.23
C LYS A 267 17.62 13.12 0.14
N VAL A 268 17.72 12.32 -0.92
CA VAL A 268 18.83 11.41 -1.22
C VAL A 268 19.23 11.54 -2.69
N ASP A 269 20.50 11.28 -3.02
CA ASP A 269 20.97 11.27 -4.40
C ASP A 269 20.17 10.28 -5.25
N GLY A 270 19.80 10.70 -6.46
CA GLY A 270 18.90 9.97 -7.35
C GLY A 270 17.41 10.17 -7.02
N GLY A 271 17.05 10.75 -5.88
CA GLY A 271 15.67 10.97 -5.44
C GLY A 271 14.94 9.69 -5.09
N GLY A 272 14.82 8.76 -6.02
CA GLY A 272 14.10 7.50 -5.87
C GLY A 272 12.60 7.73 -5.92
N VAL A 273 12.04 7.84 -7.12
CA VAL A 273 10.58 7.97 -7.29
C VAL A 273 9.93 6.62 -7.05
N TYR A 274 8.93 6.56 -6.17
CA TYR A 274 8.16 5.35 -5.89
C TYR A 274 6.66 5.64 -5.93
N ALA A 275 5.88 4.59 -6.15
CA ALA A 275 4.43 4.65 -6.15
C ALA A 275 3.84 3.42 -5.46
N GLY A 276 2.62 3.53 -4.96
CA GLY A 276 1.86 2.42 -4.40
C GLY A 276 0.51 2.91 -3.91
N ASP A 277 -0.21 2.02 -3.23
CA ASP A 277 -1.48 2.38 -2.58
C ASP A 277 -2.46 3.05 -3.55
N ALA A 278 -2.67 2.44 -4.71
CA ALA A 278 -3.61 2.95 -5.68
C ALA A 278 -5.03 2.71 -5.19
N HIS A 279 -5.90 3.70 -5.36
CA HIS A 279 -7.29 3.64 -4.90
C HIS A 279 -8.24 3.71 -6.08
N ALA A 280 -9.32 2.92 -6.05
CA ALA A 280 -10.35 2.98 -7.10
C ALA A 280 -11.23 4.23 -6.94
N MET A 281 -11.50 4.63 -5.70
CA MET A 281 -12.09 5.91 -5.33
C MET A 281 -11.84 6.21 -3.84
N GLN A 282 -11.85 7.48 -3.46
CA GLN A 282 -11.82 7.97 -2.08
C GLN A 282 -12.53 9.32 -2.01
N GLY A 283 -13.10 9.64 -0.85
CA GLY A 283 -13.56 11.00 -0.54
C GLY A 283 -12.58 11.70 0.40
N ASP A 284 -12.61 13.03 0.41
CA ASP A 284 -11.71 13.84 1.24
C ASP A 284 -11.72 13.39 2.71
N GLY A 285 -10.50 13.19 3.24
CA GLY A 285 -10.24 12.85 4.63
C GLY A 285 -10.27 11.37 4.98
N GLU A 286 -10.55 10.48 4.00
CA GLU A 286 -10.50 9.02 4.16
C GLU A 286 -11.10 8.54 5.50
N VAL A 287 -12.34 8.96 5.79
CA VAL A 287 -12.90 8.91 7.14
C VAL A 287 -12.99 7.52 7.79
N ALA A 288 -12.94 6.45 6.98
CA ALA A 288 -12.93 5.07 7.46
C ALA A 288 -11.52 4.57 7.82
N GLY A 289 -10.48 5.38 7.56
CA GLY A 289 -9.06 5.05 7.69
C GLY A 289 -8.49 4.25 6.52
N HIS A 290 -9.35 3.65 5.70
CA HIS A 290 -9.00 2.84 4.54
C HIS A 290 -10.06 3.01 3.43
N THR A 291 -9.66 2.74 2.19
CA THR A 291 -10.55 2.85 1.04
C THR A 291 -10.50 1.63 0.12
N THR A 292 -10.97 1.78 -1.12
CA THR A 292 -10.95 0.77 -2.18
C THR A 292 -9.55 0.60 -2.78
N ASP A 293 -8.65 0.00 -2.03
CA ASP A 293 -7.28 -0.29 -2.47
C ASP A 293 -7.28 -1.29 -3.64
N VAL A 294 -6.52 -0.99 -4.68
CA VAL A 294 -6.45 -1.80 -5.90
C VAL A 294 -5.03 -1.92 -6.43
N VAL A 295 -4.82 -2.94 -7.26
CA VAL A 295 -3.68 -3.01 -8.18
C VAL A 295 -3.98 -2.04 -9.31
N ALA A 296 -3.03 -1.17 -9.63
CA ALA A 296 -3.12 -0.26 -10.77
C ALA A 296 -1.81 -0.22 -11.56
N GLU A 297 -1.91 0.27 -12.79
CA GLU A 297 -0.79 0.70 -13.64
C GLU A 297 -0.81 2.22 -13.82
#